data_AF-A0A815V302-F1
#
_entry.id   AF-A0A815V302-F1
#
_cell.length_a   1.000
_cell.length_b   1.000
_cell.length_c   1.000
_cell.angle_alpha   90.00
_cell.angle_beta   90.00
_cell.angle_gamma   90.00
#
_symmetry.space_group_name_H-M   'P 1'
#
loop_
_entity.id
_entity.type
_entity.pdbx_description
1 polymer ?
#
loop_
_entity_poly.entity_id
_entity_poly.type
_entity_poly.pdbx_seq_one_letter_code
_entity_poly.pdbx_strand_id
1 'polypeptide(L)'
;MPVDLEFINRLQQSINLVATRNNTQSEQVAIIPSGGSFTYNLPDGWSGNFRHGMGGSGITLFEISVKANDGNVYYDLSVIDGFNVPIKVQAPDGTYIEALHSGAPNAYLFPDDNTKTHGGPEGNFIITFEQ
;
A
#
# COMPACT_ATOMS: atom_id res chain seq x y z
N MET A 1 16.64 -9.13 -3.48
CA MET A 1 16.94 -7.81 -2.87
C MET A 1 15.88 -7.55 -1.80
N PRO A 2 16.16 -6.83 -0.71
CA PRO A 2 15.09 -6.49 0.23
C PRO A 2 14.01 -5.67 -0.48
N VAL A 3 12.76 -5.89 -0.08
CA VAL A 3 11.63 -5.04 -0.49
C VAL A 3 11.45 -3.96 0.57
N ASP A 4 11.75 -2.72 0.19
CA ASP A 4 11.64 -1.56 1.06
C ASP A 4 10.42 -0.74 0.65
N LEU A 5 9.60 -0.34 1.63
CA LEU A 5 8.46 0.53 1.42
C LEU A 5 8.76 1.89 2.05
N GLU A 6 8.98 2.91 1.22
CA GLU A 6 9.10 4.29 1.67
C GLU A 6 7.73 4.98 1.63
N PHE A 7 7.14 5.18 2.80
CA PHE A 7 5.89 5.92 2.95
C PHE A 7 6.19 7.42 3.13
N ILE A 8 5.60 8.25 2.27
CA ILE A 8 5.74 9.71 2.29
C ILE A 8 4.37 10.34 2.52
N ASN A 9 4.24 11.15 3.56
CA ASN A 9 3.01 11.87 3.83
C ASN A 9 3.10 13.32 3.34
N ARG A 10 2.32 13.68 2.32
CA ARG A 10 2.18 15.06 1.83
C ARG A 10 0.82 15.67 2.16
N LEU A 11 -0.05 14.96 2.90
CA LEU A 11 -1.29 15.49 3.41
C LEU A 11 -1.03 16.42 4.59
N GLN A 12 -1.94 17.35 4.85
CA GLN A 12 -1.86 18.29 5.98
C GLN A 12 -2.16 17.65 7.35
N GLN A 13 -2.59 16.38 7.36
CA GLN A 13 -2.84 15.60 8.56
C GLN A 13 -1.76 14.53 8.76
N SER A 14 -1.59 14.05 9.99
CA SER A 14 -0.73 12.88 10.24
C SER A 14 -1.36 11.60 9.70
N ILE A 15 -0.54 10.71 9.15
CA ILE A 15 -0.94 9.35 8.80
C ILE A 15 -0.67 8.42 9.98
N ASN A 16 -1.72 7.87 10.57
CA ASN A 16 -1.63 6.64 11.36
C ASN A 16 -1.42 5.46 10.40
N LEU A 17 -0.17 5.07 10.17
CA LEU A 17 0.18 3.97 9.28
C LEU A 17 -0.04 2.64 10.00
N VAL A 18 -0.94 1.84 9.46
CA VAL A 18 -1.28 0.51 9.97
C VAL A 18 -0.92 -0.53 8.94
N ALA A 19 -0.28 -1.61 9.40
CA ALA A 19 -0.03 -2.81 8.60
C ALA A 19 -0.94 -3.95 9.08
N THR A 20 -1.34 -4.82 8.18
CA THR A 20 -1.99 -6.10 8.53
C THR A 20 -1.41 -7.19 7.67
N ARG A 21 -0.64 -8.08 8.29
CA ARG A 21 -0.19 -9.29 7.63
C ARG A 21 -1.34 -10.28 7.57
N ASN A 22 -1.43 -11.05 6.48
CA ASN A 22 -2.45 -12.06 6.32
C ASN A 22 -2.46 -13.03 7.51
N ASN A 23 -3.65 -13.28 8.05
CA ASN A 23 -3.91 -14.11 9.24
C ASN A 23 -3.31 -13.59 10.55
N THR A 24 -2.94 -12.30 10.64
CA THR A 24 -2.50 -11.66 11.89
C THR A 24 -3.44 -10.51 12.26
N GLN A 25 -3.25 -9.98 13.48
CA GLN A 25 -3.90 -8.74 13.88
C GLN A 25 -3.26 -7.54 13.18
N SER A 26 -4.03 -6.46 13.07
CA SER A 26 -3.54 -5.16 12.58
C SER A 26 -2.65 -4.49 13.63
N GLU A 27 -1.59 -3.84 13.15
CA GLU A 27 -0.61 -3.16 13.98
C GLU A 27 -0.38 -1.73 13.47
N GLN A 28 -0.39 -0.75 14.38
CA GLN A 28 0.13 0.59 14.07
C GLN A 28 1.66 0.50 14.00
N VAL A 29 2.22 0.71 12.81
CA VAL A 29 3.66 0.61 12.58
C VAL A 29 4.35 1.98 12.63
N ALA A 30 3.61 3.07 12.37
CA ALA A 30 4.11 4.43 12.51
C ALA A 30 2.98 5.46 12.64
N ILE A 31 3.32 6.63 13.21
CA ILE A 31 2.61 7.88 12.96
C ILE A 31 3.52 8.75 12.09
N ILE A 32 3.10 9.06 10.87
CA ILE A 32 3.87 9.89 9.93
C ILE A 32 3.28 11.31 9.95
N PRO A 33 3.95 12.32 10.52
CA PRO A 33 3.49 13.70 10.50
C PRO A 33 3.31 14.23 9.08
N SER A 34 2.56 15.32 8.91
CA SER A 34 2.51 16.06 7.64
C SER A 34 3.93 16.42 7.18
N GLY A 35 4.26 16.11 5.92
CA GLY A 35 5.60 16.30 5.33
C GLY A 35 6.64 15.27 5.76
N GLY A 36 6.29 14.30 6.60
CA GLY A 36 7.19 13.26 7.09
C GLY A 36 7.27 12.04 6.16
N SER A 37 8.24 11.16 6.44
CA SER A 37 8.35 9.84 5.82
C SER A 37 8.68 8.75 6.84
N PHE A 38 8.45 7.50 6.45
CA PHE A 38 8.77 6.31 7.23
C PHE A 38 9.08 5.15 6.29
N THR A 39 10.10 4.35 6.61
CA THR A 39 10.47 3.17 5.81
C THR A 39 10.13 1.91 6.57
N TYR A 40 9.50 0.95 5.88
CA TYR A 40 9.20 -0.38 6.40
C TYR A 40 9.85 -1.45 5.51
N ASN A 41 10.67 -2.32 6.09
CA ASN A 41 11.31 -3.41 5.35
C ASN A 41 10.41 -4.65 5.36
N LEU A 42 10.10 -5.19 4.18
CA LEU A 42 9.33 -6.43 4.04
C LEU A 42 10.26 -7.64 3.93
N PRO A 43 10.10 -8.66 4.80
CA PRO A 43 10.80 -9.92 4.62
C PRO A 43 10.20 -10.74 3.47
N ASP A 44 10.98 -11.66 2.92
CA ASP A 44 10.50 -12.68 2.00
C ASP A 44 9.28 -13.42 2.57
N GLY A 45 8.29 -13.66 1.71
CA GLY A 45 7.04 -14.33 2.12
C GLY A 45 6.08 -13.44 2.91
N TRP A 46 6.33 -12.13 3.01
CA TRP A 46 5.36 -11.19 3.57
C TRP A 46 4.18 -10.99 2.61
N SER A 47 2.97 -10.95 3.15
CA SER A 47 1.74 -10.71 2.38
C SER A 47 0.69 -10.07 3.28
N GLY A 48 0.06 -9.00 2.82
CA GLY A 48 -0.87 -8.20 3.60
C GLY A 48 -1.14 -6.83 2.99
N ASN A 49 -1.60 -5.89 3.81
CA ASN A 49 -1.88 -4.52 3.39
C ASN A 49 -1.35 -3.45 4.35
N PHE A 50 -1.22 -2.24 3.81
CA PHE A 50 -0.91 -1.00 4.51
C PHE A 50 -2.01 0.04 4.27
N ARG A 51 -2.29 0.86 5.28
CA ARG A 51 -3.39 1.83 5.23
C ARG A 51 -3.25 2.95 6.27
N HIS A 52 -4.09 3.97 6.10
CA HIS A 52 -4.35 4.97 7.14
C HIS A 52 -5.50 4.52 8.06
N GLY A 53 -5.21 4.35 9.36
CA GLY A 53 -6.20 4.01 10.39
C GLY A 53 -6.40 2.49 10.59
N MET A 54 -7.08 2.11 11.69
CA MET A 54 -7.14 0.72 12.15
C MET A 54 -7.98 -0.24 11.28
N GLY A 55 -8.69 0.25 10.26
CA GLY A 55 -9.58 -0.54 9.39
C GLY A 55 -11.05 -0.17 9.55
N GLY A 56 -11.94 -0.97 8.96
CA GLY A 56 -13.38 -0.71 8.87
C GLY A 56 -13.79 -0.24 7.47
N SER A 57 -15.02 0.27 7.32
CA SER A 57 -15.47 0.89 6.07
C SER A 57 -14.85 2.28 5.87
N GLY A 58 -14.66 2.67 4.62
CA GLY A 58 -14.08 3.93 4.19
C GLY A 58 -12.55 3.92 4.10
N ILE A 59 -11.89 2.80 3.76
CA ILE A 59 -10.43 2.70 3.82
C ILE A 59 -9.82 2.41 2.45
N THR A 60 -8.84 3.24 2.05
CA THR A 60 -7.95 2.95 0.92
C THR A 60 -6.82 2.01 1.37
N LEU A 61 -6.60 0.92 0.64
CA LEU A 61 -5.55 -0.08 0.92
C LEU A 61 -4.45 -0.04 -0.13
N PHE A 62 -3.20 -0.19 0.32
CA PHE A 62 -2.10 -0.70 -0.50
C PHE A 62 -1.86 -2.15 -0.13
N GLU A 63 -2.10 -3.07 -1.06
CA GLU A 63 -1.94 -4.51 -0.86
C GLU A 63 -0.65 -4.97 -1.54
N ILE A 64 0.13 -5.82 -0.85
CA ILE A 64 1.40 -6.30 -1.38
C ILE A 64 1.72 -7.71 -0.86
N SER A 65 2.33 -8.51 -1.74
CA SER A 65 2.77 -9.87 -1.48
C SER A 65 4.14 -10.13 -2.09
N VAL A 66 5.14 -10.36 -1.23
CA VAL A 66 6.49 -10.77 -1.60
C VAL A 66 6.54 -12.29 -1.66
N LYS A 67 6.72 -12.87 -2.84
CA LYS A 67 6.79 -14.34 -3.00
C LYS A 67 8.14 -14.86 -2.55
N ALA A 68 8.14 -15.76 -1.57
CA ALA A 68 9.37 -16.32 -1.02
C ALA A 68 10.18 -17.06 -2.10
N ASN A 69 11.47 -16.74 -2.21
CA ASN A 69 12.43 -17.37 -3.12
C ASN A 69 12.08 -17.28 -4.63
N ASP A 70 11.18 -16.38 -5.02
CA ASP A 70 10.70 -16.24 -6.41
C ASP A 70 11.10 -14.90 -7.05
N GLY A 71 11.59 -13.94 -6.24
CA GLY A 71 11.99 -12.61 -6.73
C GLY A 71 10.82 -11.74 -7.21
N ASN A 72 9.59 -12.23 -7.07
CA ASN A 72 8.37 -11.61 -7.57
C ASN A 72 7.60 -10.94 -6.43
N VAL A 73 7.18 -9.70 -6.68
CA VAL A 73 6.28 -8.94 -5.83
C VAL A 73 4.98 -8.70 -6.57
N TYR A 74 3.85 -8.98 -5.92
CA TYR A 74 2.52 -8.64 -6.44
C TYR A 74 1.91 -7.56 -5.57
N TYR A 75 1.32 -6.55 -6.18
CA TYR A 75 0.78 -5.40 -5.47
C TYR A 75 -0.37 -4.75 -6.23
N ASP A 76 -1.21 -4.05 -5.48
CA ASP A 76 -2.34 -3.29 -6.01
C ASP A 76 -2.81 -2.23 -5.00
N LEU A 77 -3.75 -1.40 -5.45
CA LEU A 77 -4.52 -0.52 -4.60
C LEU A 77 -5.97 -1.02 -4.56
N SER A 78 -6.61 -0.89 -3.40
CA SER A 78 -8.01 -1.30 -3.24
C SER A 78 -8.82 -0.21 -2.55
N VAL A 79 -10.00 0.04 -3.10
CA VAL A 79 -11.05 0.90 -2.52
C VAL A 79 -12.36 0.15 -2.35
N ILE A 80 -12.31 -1.19 -2.35
CA ILE A 80 -13.47 -2.06 -2.08
C ILE A 80 -14.10 -1.70 -0.74
N ASP A 81 -13.25 -1.49 0.27
CA ASP A 81 -13.69 -1.09 1.61
C ASP A 81 -14.06 0.39 1.68
N GLY A 82 -13.90 1.17 0.61
CA GLY A 82 -14.15 2.61 0.54
C GLY A 82 -12.88 3.43 0.36
N PHE A 83 -12.93 4.71 0.73
CA PHE A 83 -11.83 5.65 0.51
C PHE A 83 -11.73 6.66 1.65
N ASN A 84 -10.52 6.89 2.18
CA ASN A 84 -10.25 7.92 3.17
C ASN A 84 -9.09 8.84 2.79
N VAL A 85 -7.98 8.28 2.32
CA VAL A 85 -6.81 9.04 1.88
C VAL A 85 -6.40 8.60 0.49
N PRO A 86 -5.94 9.54 -0.35
CA PRO A 86 -5.36 9.18 -1.63
C PRO A 86 -3.99 8.53 -1.45
N ILE A 87 -3.72 7.51 -2.26
CA ILE A 87 -2.44 6.79 -2.27
C ILE A 87 -1.92 6.71 -3.70
N LYS A 88 -0.64 6.99 -3.88
CA LYS A 88 0.12 6.77 -5.11
C LYS A 88 1.27 5.82 -4.81
N VAL A 89 1.54 4.90 -5.73
CA VAL A 89 2.63 3.91 -5.61
C VAL A 89 3.51 4.02 -6.83
N GLN A 90 4.81 4.18 -6.62
CA GLN A 90 5.83 3.99 -7.63
C GLN A 90 6.63 2.73 -7.29
N ALA A 91 6.58 1.74 -8.19
CA ALA A 91 7.28 0.47 -8.05
C ALA A 91 8.73 0.55 -8.58
N PRO A 92 9.59 -0.42 -8.23
CA PRO A 92 11.01 -0.39 -8.61
C PRO A 92 11.26 -0.38 -10.12
N ASP A 93 10.36 -0.97 -10.91
CA ASP A 93 10.43 -1.02 -12.37
C ASP A 93 9.88 0.25 -13.06
N GLY A 94 9.45 1.24 -12.28
CA GLY A 94 8.86 2.49 -12.77
C GLY A 94 7.35 2.42 -12.98
N THR A 95 6.70 1.28 -12.72
CA THR A 95 5.23 1.18 -12.73
C THR A 95 4.64 2.16 -11.72
N TYR A 96 3.57 2.83 -12.11
CA TYR A 96 2.89 3.83 -11.30
C TYR A 96 1.39 3.57 -11.24
N ILE A 97 0.83 3.51 -10.03
CA ILE A 97 -0.61 3.35 -9.78
C ILE A 97 -1.09 4.33 -8.73
N GLU A 98 -2.36 4.69 -8.80
CA GLU A 98 -2.95 5.66 -7.89
C GLU A 98 -4.42 5.38 -7.58
N ALA A 99 -4.81 5.67 -6.35
CA ALA A 99 -6.18 5.69 -5.89
C ALA A 99 -6.45 7.08 -5.31
N LEU A 100 -7.08 7.96 -6.09
CA LEU A 100 -7.35 9.35 -5.70
C LEU A 100 -8.80 9.60 -5.25
N HIS A 101 -9.68 8.63 -5.45
CA HIS A 101 -11.08 8.68 -5.05
C HIS A 101 -11.67 7.25 -4.96
N SER A 102 -12.90 7.12 -4.43
CA SER A 102 -13.61 5.84 -4.22
C SER A 102 -13.97 5.06 -5.49
N GLY A 103 -13.68 5.62 -6.68
CA GLY A 103 -13.93 5.00 -7.98
C GLY A 103 -12.68 5.01 -8.85
N ALA A 104 -11.50 5.02 -8.22
CA ALA A 104 -10.24 5.18 -8.93
C ALA A 104 -10.01 4.04 -9.93
N PRO A 105 -9.66 4.35 -11.20
CA PRO A 105 -9.60 3.35 -12.26
C PRO A 105 -8.46 2.34 -12.12
N ASN A 106 -7.44 2.65 -11.32
CA ASN A 106 -6.27 1.79 -11.06
C ASN A 106 -6.40 1.00 -9.75
N ALA A 107 -7.53 1.08 -9.05
CA ALA A 107 -7.77 0.36 -7.81
C ALA A 107 -8.87 -0.69 -7.98
N TYR A 108 -8.81 -1.74 -7.17
CA TYR A 108 -9.91 -2.68 -7.04
C TYR A 108 -11.17 -1.95 -6.57
N LEU A 109 -12.25 -2.10 -7.35
CA LEU A 109 -13.58 -1.56 -7.03
C LEU A 109 -14.53 -2.63 -6.50
N PHE A 110 -14.23 -3.90 -6.76
CA PHE A 110 -14.99 -5.06 -6.31
C PHE A 110 -14.04 -6.27 -6.16
N PRO A 111 -14.41 -7.28 -5.36
CA PRO A 111 -13.65 -8.52 -5.27
C PRO A 111 -13.43 -9.15 -6.66
N ASP A 112 -12.26 -9.73 -6.90
CA ASP A 112 -11.89 -10.38 -8.17
C ASP A 112 -11.67 -9.44 -9.38
N ASP A 113 -11.52 -8.12 -9.17
CA ASP A 113 -10.99 -7.21 -10.21
C ASP A 113 -9.48 -7.40 -10.44
N ASN A 114 -9.09 -8.63 -10.80
CA ASN A 114 -7.70 -9.05 -10.97
C ASN A 114 -6.99 -8.34 -12.13
N THR A 115 -7.70 -7.49 -12.88
CA THR A 115 -7.09 -6.60 -13.88
C THR A 115 -6.25 -5.49 -13.25
N LYS A 116 -6.39 -5.26 -11.94
CA LYS A 116 -5.65 -4.24 -11.18
C LYS A 116 -4.43 -4.77 -10.45
N THR A 117 -4.18 -6.09 -10.46
CA THR A 117 -2.95 -6.65 -9.90
C THR A 117 -1.76 -6.31 -10.77
N HIS A 118 -0.70 -5.80 -10.16
CA HIS A 118 0.60 -5.61 -10.79
C HIS A 118 1.60 -6.61 -10.24
N GLY A 119 2.45 -7.14 -11.12
CA GLY A 119 3.62 -7.94 -10.76
C GLY A 119 4.88 -7.18 -11.13
N GLY A 120 5.90 -7.23 -10.27
CA GLY A 120 7.17 -6.54 -10.50
C GLY A 120 8.32 -7.16 -9.69
N PRO A 121 9.55 -6.65 -9.90
CA PRO A 121 10.73 -7.13 -9.18
C PRO A 121 10.73 -6.65 -7.73
N GLU A 122 11.48 -7.36 -6.88
CA GLU A 122 11.87 -6.83 -5.57
C GLU A 122 12.66 -5.52 -5.69
N GLY A 123 12.50 -4.62 -4.71
CA GLY A 123 13.21 -3.35 -4.64
C GLY A 123 12.48 -2.32 -3.79
N ASN A 124 12.82 -1.04 -3.99
CA ASN A 124 12.20 0.07 -3.27
C ASN A 124 10.88 0.51 -3.92
N PHE A 125 9.80 0.48 -3.14
CA PHE A 125 8.52 1.07 -3.48
C PHE A 125 8.38 2.42 -2.78
N ILE A 126 7.91 3.43 -3.50
CA ILE A 126 7.58 4.74 -2.92
C ILE A 126 6.06 4.86 -2.85
N ILE A 127 5.52 4.97 -1.64
CA ILE A 127 4.09 5.09 -1.36
C ILE A 127 3.82 6.50 -0.85
N THR A 128 3.11 7.30 -1.62
CA THR A 128 2.83 8.70 -1.27
C THR A 128 1.36 8.90 -0.93
N PHE A 129 1.09 9.50 0.23
CA PHE A 129 -0.23 10.03 0.59
C PHE A 129 -0.34 11.48 0.12
N GLU A 130 -1.08 11.76 -0.95
CA GLU A 130 -1.24 13.11 -1.52
C GLU A 130 -2.50 13.26 -2.39
N GLN A 131 -3.11 14.45 -2.42
CA GLN A 131 -4.22 14.79 -3.34
C GLN A 131 -3.71 15.17 -4.73
#